data_AF-A0A7C2V9P0-F1
#
_entry.id   AF-A0A7C2V9P0-F1
#
_cell.length_a   1.000
_cell.length_b   1.000
_cell.length_c   1.000
_cell.angle_alpha   90.00
_cell.angle_beta   90.00
_cell.angle_gamma   90.00
#
_symmetry.space_group_name_H-M   'P 1'
#
loop_
_entity.id
_entity.type
_entity.pdbx_description
1 polymer ?
#
loop_
_entity_poly.entity_id
_entity_poly.type
_entity_poly.pdbx_seq_one_letter_code
_entity_poly.pdbx_strand_id
1 'polypeptide(L)'
;MDPLSVFEDSVLMGIEPLVKKGIPEEWSKALYEEAAKHISIKMVKIRALLKLTTYKQDGVERIRKLLTHIQSMQGIPNTKISVYTIGAPRYRIEVVSPSYKEAEGALAQIESEARRLAKELGIEVFEIAREEVEKGG
;
A
#
# COMPACT_ATOMS: atom_id res chain seq x y z
N MET A 1 -5.95 22.27 12.17
CA MET A 1 -5.52 21.40 11.05
C MET A 1 -4.89 22.30 10.02
N ASP A 2 -3.72 21.94 9.51
CA ASP A 2 -3.03 22.72 8.48
C ASP A 2 -3.65 22.42 7.10
N PRO A 3 -4.16 23.42 6.35
CA PRO A 3 -4.71 23.21 5.02
C PRO A 3 -3.70 22.61 4.03
N LEU A 4 -2.40 22.93 4.17
CA LEU A 4 -1.36 22.40 3.29
C LEU A 4 -1.25 20.87 3.40
N SER A 5 -1.29 20.34 4.63
CA SER A 5 -1.18 18.89 4.85
C SER A 5 -2.32 18.11 4.18
N VAL A 6 -3.53 18.69 4.09
CA VAL A 6 -4.67 18.05 3.41
C VAL A 6 -4.44 18.00 1.90
N PHE A 7 -3.86 19.06 1.32
CA PHE A 7 -3.48 19.06 -0.09
C PHE A 7 -2.34 18.07 -0.35
N GLU A 8 -1.34 18.01 0.51
CA GLU A 8 -0.26 17.03 0.42
C GLU A 8 -0.81 15.60 0.45
N ASP A 9 -1.65 15.26 1.43
CA ASP A 9 -2.32 13.96 1.52
C ASP A 9 -3.12 13.65 0.25
N SER A 10 -3.79 14.65 -0.34
CA SER A 10 -4.56 14.46 -1.57
C SER A 10 -3.67 14.17 -2.78
N VAL A 11 -2.49 14.78 -2.87
CA VAL A 11 -1.51 14.45 -3.92
C VAL A 11 -1.03 13.00 -3.79
N LEU A 12 -0.91 12.49 -2.56
CA LEU A 12 -0.45 11.12 -2.28
C LEU A 12 -1.54 10.05 -2.49
N MET A 13 -2.75 10.32 -1.98
CA MET A 13 -3.83 9.35 -1.85
C MET A 13 -4.99 9.58 -2.84
N GLY A 14 -4.89 10.61 -3.69
CA GLY A 14 -5.97 11.05 -4.57
C GLY A 14 -7.02 11.87 -3.82
N ILE A 15 -8.24 11.91 -4.32
CA ILE A 15 -9.29 12.80 -3.78
C ILE A 15 -9.85 12.35 -2.41
N GLU A 16 -9.56 11.13 -1.96
CA GLU A 16 -10.14 10.56 -0.73
C GLU A 16 -9.98 11.43 0.53
N PRO A 17 -8.80 12.03 0.82
CA PRO A 17 -8.64 12.87 2.01
C PRO A 17 -9.53 14.12 1.97
N LEU A 18 -9.76 14.69 0.79
CA LEU A 18 -10.62 15.86 0.59
C LEU A 18 -12.10 15.48 0.79
N VAL A 19 -12.53 14.35 0.22
CA VAL A 19 -13.89 13.83 0.38
C VAL A 19 -14.18 13.48 1.85
N LYS A 20 -13.23 12.86 2.55
CA LYS A 20 -13.34 12.56 3.99
C LYS A 20 -13.47 13.83 4.86
N LYS A 21 -13.11 15.01 4.34
CA LYS A 21 -13.29 16.31 5.00
C LYS A 21 -14.64 16.97 4.68
N GLY A 22 -15.50 16.30 3.92
CA GLY A 22 -16.81 16.81 3.53
C GLY A 22 -16.77 17.72 2.31
N ILE A 23 -15.66 17.76 1.57
CA ILE A 23 -15.59 18.50 0.31
C ILE A 23 -16.29 17.66 -0.77
N PRO A 24 -17.22 18.23 -1.55
CA PRO A 24 -17.88 17.50 -2.62
C PRO A 24 -16.87 16.94 -3.63
N GLU A 25 -17.20 15.82 -4.28
CA GLU A 25 -16.27 15.11 -5.17
C GLU A 25 -15.78 15.98 -6.34
N GLU A 26 -16.67 16.79 -6.92
CA GLU A 26 -16.36 17.75 -7.99
C GLU A 26 -15.27 18.73 -7.56
N TRP A 27 -15.43 19.35 -6.38
CA TRP A 27 -14.44 20.26 -5.81
C TRP A 27 -13.17 19.53 -5.41
N SER A 28 -13.28 18.31 -4.86
CA SER A 28 -12.13 17.50 -4.47
C SER A 28 -11.24 17.17 -5.67
N LYS A 29 -11.84 16.88 -6.83
CA LYS A 29 -11.11 16.63 -8.07
C LYS A 29 -10.38 17.87 -8.57
N ALA A 30 -11.06 19.02 -8.62
CA ALA A 30 -10.44 20.28 -9.03
C ALA A 30 -9.27 20.68 -8.12
N LEU A 31 -9.47 20.55 -6.80
CA LEU A 31 -8.44 20.83 -5.81
C LEU A 31 -7.25 19.87 -5.91
N TYR A 32 -7.51 18.57 -6.10
CA TYR A 32 -6.46 17.58 -6.33
C TYR A 32 -5.65 17.90 -7.58
N GLU A 33 -6.31 18.20 -8.70
CA GLU A 33 -5.64 18.53 -9.97
C GLU A 33 -4.73 19.76 -9.81
N GLU A 34 -5.18 20.77 -9.08
CA GLU A 34 -4.37 21.97 -8.83
C GLU A 34 -3.23 21.72 -7.86
N ALA A 35 -3.50 21.03 -6.75
CA ALA A 35 -2.48 20.63 -5.78
C ALA A 35 -1.38 19.79 -6.44
N ALA A 36 -1.74 18.82 -7.29
CA ALA A 36 -0.81 17.94 -7.98
C ALA A 36 0.12 18.67 -8.97
N LYS A 37 -0.28 19.83 -9.50
CA LYS A 37 0.58 20.66 -10.37
C LYS A 37 1.64 21.43 -9.57
N HIS A 38 1.32 21.82 -8.34
CA HIS A 38 2.12 22.77 -7.58
C HIS A 38 2.87 22.15 -6.39
N ILE A 39 2.41 21.00 -5.89
CA ILE A 39 2.96 20.34 -4.71
C ILE A 39 3.73 19.09 -5.13
N SER A 40 5.07 19.14 -5.05
CA SER A 40 5.94 17.99 -5.30
C SER A 40 6.42 17.39 -3.99
N ILE A 41 5.87 16.25 -3.62
CA ILE A 41 6.29 15.52 -2.41
C ILE A 41 7.37 14.51 -2.80
N LYS A 42 8.52 14.58 -2.14
CA LYS A 42 9.56 13.55 -2.29
C LYS A 42 9.05 12.27 -1.63
N MET A 43 8.75 11.28 -2.45
CA MET A 43 8.33 9.96 -2.00
C MET A 43 9.46 8.96 -2.17
N VAL A 44 9.57 8.06 -1.21
CA VAL A 44 10.37 6.85 -1.35
C VAL A 44 9.46 5.70 -1.73
N LYS A 45 10.02 4.73 -2.44
CA LYS A 45 9.33 3.52 -2.86
C LYS A 45 10.17 2.34 -2.43
N ILE A 46 9.58 1.44 -1.66
CA ILE A 46 10.19 0.15 -1.32
C ILE A 46 9.33 -0.98 -1.87
N ARG A 47 9.97 -2.10 -2.18
CA ARG A 47 9.32 -3.29 -2.71
C ARG A 47 9.64 -4.49 -1.85
N ALA A 48 8.66 -5.35 -1.69
CA ALA A 48 8.81 -6.64 -1.03
C ALA A 48 8.17 -7.74 -1.86
N LEU A 49 8.83 -8.89 -1.91
CA LEU A 49 8.35 -10.11 -2.53
C LEU A 49 7.71 -10.99 -1.48
N LEU A 50 6.44 -11.33 -1.70
CA LEU A 50 5.69 -12.33 -0.96
C LEU A 50 5.76 -13.66 -1.71
N LYS A 51 5.99 -14.75 -0.99
CA LYS A 51 5.79 -16.11 -1.49
C LYS A 51 4.71 -16.78 -0.66
N LEU A 52 3.63 -17.14 -1.34
CA LEU A 52 2.42 -17.70 -0.73
C LEU A 52 2.11 -19.04 -1.39
N THR A 53 2.03 -20.09 -0.59
CA THR A 53 1.60 -21.42 -1.04
C THR A 53 0.55 -21.95 -0.10
N THR A 54 -0.49 -22.56 -0.67
CA THR A 54 -1.45 -23.34 0.10
C THR A 54 -1.81 -24.63 -0.62
N TYR A 55 -2.10 -25.67 0.16
CA TYR A 55 -2.49 -27.00 -0.35
C TYR A 55 -3.99 -27.27 -0.22
N LYS A 56 -4.77 -26.24 0.13
CA LYS A 56 -6.23 -26.32 0.22
C LYS A 56 -6.86 -26.25 -1.17
N GLN A 57 -8.02 -26.90 -1.33
CA GLN A 57 -8.75 -26.94 -2.60
C GLN A 57 -9.22 -25.55 -3.06
N ASP A 58 -9.48 -24.65 -2.11
CA ASP A 58 -9.86 -23.24 -2.32
C ASP A 58 -8.67 -22.27 -2.22
N GLY A 59 -7.47 -22.74 -2.61
CA GLY A 59 -6.21 -22.03 -2.37
C GLY A 59 -6.10 -20.66 -3.06
N VAL A 60 -6.63 -20.53 -4.27
CA VAL A 60 -6.61 -19.27 -5.03
C VAL A 60 -7.45 -18.21 -4.31
N GLU A 61 -8.66 -18.55 -3.87
CA GLU A 61 -9.54 -17.66 -3.10
C GLU A 61 -8.90 -17.22 -1.77
N ARG A 62 -8.20 -18.12 -1.07
CA ARG A 62 -7.48 -17.79 0.18
C ARG A 62 -6.36 -16.77 -0.06
N ILE A 63 -5.51 -17.02 -1.07
CA ILE A 63 -4.44 -16.09 -1.42
C ILE A 63 -5.02 -14.75 -1.87
N ARG A 64 -6.08 -14.75 -2.69
CA ARG A 64 -6.74 -13.52 -3.14
C ARG A 64 -7.27 -12.72 -1.95
N LYS A 65 -7.94 -13.36 -1.00
CA LYS A 65 -8.42 -12.70 0.24
C LYS A 65 -7.28 -12.03 1.00
N LEU A 66 -6.15 -12.71 1.18
CA LEU A 66 -4.97 -12.13 1.86
C LEU A 66 -4.44 -10.91 1.11
N LEU A 67 -4.22 -11.02 -0.21
CA LEU A 67 -3.65 -9.95 -1.02
C LEU A 67 -4.56 -8.72 -1.11
N THR A 68 -5.88 -8.95 -1.27
CA THR A 68 -6.87 -7.87 -1.26
C THR A 68 -6.95 -7.19 0.10
N HIS A 69 -6.87 -7.96 1.20
CA HIS A 69 -6.80 -7.39 2.55
C HIS A 69 -5.61 -6.45 2.69
N ILE A 70 -4.41 -6.90 2.30
CA ILE A 70 -3.18 -6.09 2.32
C ILE A 70 -3.35 -4.79 1.51
N GLN A 71 -3.86 -4.89 0.28
CA GLN A 71 -4.06 -3.71 -0.57
C GLN A 71 -5.07 -2.73 0.02
N SER A 72 -6.07 -3.22 0.76
CA SER A 72 -7.13 -2.41 1.37
C SER A 72 -6.78 -1.88 2.77
N MET A 73 -5.60 -2.20 3.31
CA MET A 73 -5.21 -1.75 4.64
C MET A 73 -5.24 -0.22 4.72
N GLN A 74 -6.04 0.29 5.64
CA GLN A 74 -6.13 1.71 5.97
C GLN A 74 -5.45 1.99 7.32
N GLY A 75 -5.24 3.27 7.65
CA GLY A 75 -4.69 3.67 8.94
C GLY A 75 -3.16 3.71 9.01
N ILE A 76 -2.48 3.54 7.87
CA ILE A 76 -1.05 3.84 7.74
C ILE A 76 -0.94 5.25 7.12
N PRO A 77 -0.57 6.28 7.89
CA PRO A 77 -0.51 7.65 7.41
C PRO A 77 0.43 7.79 6.21
N ASN A 78 0.05 8.65 5.27
CA ASN A 78 0.87 9.09 4.13
C ASN A 78 1.43 7.95 3.27
N THR A 79 0.80 6.78 3.32
CA THR A 79 1.32 5.57 2.70
C THR A 79 0.36 5.02 1.68
N LYS A 80 0.85 4.82 0.46
CA LYS A 80 0.14 4.11 -0.60
C LYS A 80 0.67 2.68 -0.70
N ILE A 81 -0.23 1.72 -0.61
CA ILE A 81 0.06 0.29 -0.75
C ILE A 81 -0.44 -0.16 -2.11
N SER A 82 0.37 -0.95 -2.82
CA SER A 82 -0.04 -1.57 -4.07
C SER A 82 0.45 -3.02 -4.10
N VAL A 83 -0.42 -3.92 -4.54
CA VAL A 83 -0.15 -5.35 -4.57
C VAL A 83 -0.26 -5.85 -6.01
N TYR A 84 0.74 -6.60 -6.45
CA TYR A 84 0.84 -7.11 -7.82
C TYR A 84 1.10 -8.61 -7.81
N THR A 85 0.47 -9.32 -8.75
CA THR A 85 0.80 -10.72 -9.03
C THR A 85 1.93 -10.77 -10.03
N ILE A 86 3.05 -11.39 -9.65
CA ILE A 86 4.22 -11.59 -10.53
C ILE A 86 4.37 -13.04 -11.01
N GLY A 87 3.33 -13.86 -10.76
CA GLY A 87 3.26 -15.28 -11.09
C GLY A 87 3.35 -16.14 -9.84
N ALA A 88 2.39 -17.05 -9.65
CA ALA A 88 2.37 -17.95 -8.50
C ALA A 88 3.69 -18.74 -8.39
N PRO A 89 4.20 -18.98 -7.17
CA PRO A 89 3.65 -18.59 -5.86
C PRO A 89 4.07 -17.19 -5.38
N ARG A 90 4.61 -16.33 -6.27
CA ARG A 90 5.21 -15.04 -5.92
C ARG A 90 4.30 -13.84 -6.22
N TYR A 91 4.30 -12.89 -5.30
CA TYR A 91 3.54 -11.65 -5.35
C TYR A 91 4.43 -10.49 -4.89
N ARG A 92 4.09 -9.26 -5.25
CA ARG A 92 4.87 -8.07 -4.89
C ARG A 92 3.99 -7.09 -4.13
N ILE A 93 4.51 -6.58 -3.02
CA ILE A 93 3.99 -5.38 -2.34
C ILE A 93 4.90 -4.21 -2.71
N GLU A 94 4.30 -3.10 -3.08
CA GLU A 94 4.95 -1.80 -3.22
C GLU A 94 4.38 -0.86 -2.15
N VAL A 95 5.28 -0.24 -1.38
CA VAL A 95 4.93 0.75 -0.36
C VAL A 95 5.58 2.06 -0.77
N VAL A 96 4.75 3.11 -0.86
CA VAL A 96 5.18 4.46 -1.22
C VAL A 96 4.84 5.40 -0.06
N SER A 97 5.86 6.02 0.54
CA SER A 97 5.74 6.88 1.73
C SER A 97 6.72 8.08 1.67
N PRO A 98 6.58 9.11 2.52
CA PRO A 98 7.46 10.30 2.51
C PRO A 98 8.93 10.02 2.89
N SER A 99 9.18 8.96 3.67
CA SER A 99 10.52 8.60 4.11
C SER A 99 10.73 7.08 4.19
N TYR A 100 11.99 6.62 4.09
CA TYR A 100 12.32 5.20 4.24
C TYR A 100 11.90 4.64 5.61
N LYS A 101 11.98 5.48 6.65
CA LYS A 101 11.55 5.10 8.00
C LYS A 101 10.05 4.82 8.06
N GLU A 102 9.24 5.68 7.44
CA GLU A 102 7.79 5.48 7.34
C GLU A 102 7.45 4.26 6.47
N ALA A 103 8.13 4.11 5.33
CA ALA A 103 7.91 2.98 4.44
C ALA A 103 8.24 1.63 5.10
N GLU A 104 9.36 1.52 5.82
CA GLU A 104 9.73 0.32 6.58
C GLU A 104 8.75 0.05 7.73
N GLY A 105 8.31 1.11 8.43
CA GLY A 105 7.28 0.99 9.47
C GLY A 105 5.97 0.45 8.92
N ALA A 106 5.52 0.96 7.78
CA ALA A 106 4.35 0.49 7.07
C ALA A 106 4.50 -0.97 6.62
N LEU A 107 5.63 -1.33 6.01
CA LEU A 107 5.90 -2.70 5.58
C LEU A 107 5.92 -3.69 6.76
N ALA A 108 6.46 -3.29 7.91
CA ALA A 108 6.44 -4.12 9.12
C ALA A 108 5.01 -4.33 9.65
N GLN A 109 4.15 -3.30 9.61
CA GLN A 109 2.73 -3.44 9.96
C GLN A 109 2.00 -4.38 9.00
N ILE A 110 2.24 -4.22 7.68
CA ILE A 110 1.70 -5.10 6.64
C ILE A 110 2.14 -6.54 6.87
N GLU A 111 3.43 -6.79 7.12
CA GLU A 111 3.96 -8.13 7.37
C GLU A 111 3.29 -8.78 8.58
N SER A 112 3.17 -8.05 9.70
CA SER A 112 2.56 -8.57 10.93
C SER A 112 1.10 -9.00 10.69
N GLU A 113 0.31 -8.12 10.07
CA GLU A 113 -1.10 -8.38 9.80
C GLU A 113 -1.29 -9.48 8.75
N ALA A 114 -0.47 -9.49 7.70
CA ALA A 114 -0.50 -10.52 6.68
C ALA A 114 -0.11 -11.89 7.23
N ARG A 115 0.88 -11.98 8.13
CA ARG A 115 1.24 -13.24 8.82
C ARG A 115 0.10 -13.76 9.68
N ARG A 116 -0.60 -12.87 10.40
CA ARG A 116 -1.76 -13.24 11.22
C ARG A 116 -2.87 -13.83 10.34
N LEU A 117 -3.27 -13.09 9.30
CA LEU A 117 -4.34 -13.50 8.40
C LEU A 117 -3.97 -14.74 7.57
N ALA A 118 -2.71 -14.89 7.16
CA ALA A 118 -2.24 -16.09 6.46
C ALA A 118 -2.43 -17.37 7.28
N LYS A 119 -2.16 -17.31 8.60
CA LYS A 119 -2.41 -18.44 9.51
C LYS A 119 -3.90 -18.76 9.60
N GLU A 120 -4.75 -17.74 9.76
CA GLU A 120 -6.20 -17.89 9.84
C GLU A 120 -6.79 -18.48 8.55
N LEU A 121 -6.26 -18.06 7.41
CA LEU A 121 -6.64 -18.58 6.09
C LEU A 121 -5.99 -19.92 5.76
N GLY A 122 -5.16 -20.50 6.63
CA GLY A 122 -4.49 -21.77 6.38
C GLY A 122 -3.57 -21.74 5.16
N ILE A 123 -2.83 -20.65 4.98
CA ILE A 123 -1.76 -20.54 3.97
C ILE A 123 -0.49 -21.13 4.60
N GLU A 124 -0.05 -22.27 4.08
CA GLU A 124 1.05 -23.05 4.66
C GLU A 124 2.43 -22.42 4.47
N VAL A 125 2.69 -21.75 3.35
CA VAL A 125 3.95 -21.02 3.12
C VAL A 125 3.67 -19.53 3.08
N PHE A 126 4.28 -18.79 4.00
CA PHE A 126 4.31 -17.33 4.00
C PHE A 126 5.76 -16.88 4.20
N GLU A 127 6.37 -16.36 3.15
CA GLU A 127 7.68 -15.72 3.20
C GLU A 127 7.56 -14.31 2.62
N ILE A 128 8.22 -13.34 3.24
CA ILE A 128 8.33 -11.98 2.73
C ILE A 128 9.80 -11.57 2.73
N ALA A 129 10.28 -11.02 1.62
CA ALA A 129 11.65 -10.58 1.45
C ALA A 129 11.68 -9.20 0.79
N ARG A 130 12.59 -8.33 1.22
CA ARG A 130 12.79 -7.02 0.59
C ARG A 130 13.44 -7.20 -0.78
N GLU A 131 12.91 -6.53 -1.78
CA GLU A 131 13.55 -6.43 -3.09
C GLU A 131 14.57 -5.30 -2.99
N GLU A 132 15.86 -5.59 -3.17
CA GLU A 132 16.87 -4.54 -3.21
C GLU A 132 16.54 -3.57 -4.34
N VAL A 133 16.56 -2.28 -4.02
CA VAL A 133 16.44 -1.24 -5.04
C VAL A 133 17.79 -1.20 -5.73
N GLU A 134 17.88 -1.69 -6.97
CA GLU A 134 18.98 -1.31 -7.86
C GLU A 134 19.00 0.23 -7.86
N LYS A 135 20.08 0.80 -7.31
CA LYS A 135 20.36 2.22 -7.46
C LYS A 135 20.52 2.45 -8.96
N GLY A 136 19.46 2.92 -9.61
CA GLY A 136 19.56 3.46 -10.96
C GLY A 136 20.69 4.47 -10.96
N GLY A 137 21.66 4.24 -11.85
CA GLY A 137 22.83 5.10 -12.04
C GLY A 137 22.48 6.48 -12.58
#